data_AF-A0A0G3M1Y1-F1
#
_entry.id   AF-A0A0G3M1Y1-F1
#
_cell.length_a   1.000
_cell.length_b   1.000
_cell.length_c   1.000
_cell.angle_alpha   90.00
_cell.angle_beta   90.00
_cell.angle_gamma   90.00
#
_symmetry.space_group_name_H-M   'P 1'
#
loop_
_entity.id
_entity.type
_entity.pdbx_description
1 polymer ?
#
loop_
_entity_poly.entity_id
_entity_poly.type
_entity_poly.pdbx_seq_one_letter_code
_entity_poly.pdbx_strand_id
1 'polypeptide(L)'
;MNRNNNNFFEKFSNWAVKFTGSASAFIGAMLIVVIWGISGPLFNYSETWQLVINTGTTIITFLMVFLIQKAQNKDSKAIQIKLNELLAAHEKASNRIVDIEELTEEELDQIHHYYENLAQFAKKDADIHTSHSIDAAQRNQDYKYEFFKKKHEEWLQKQEQQKKES
;
A
#
# COMPACT_ATOMS: atom_id res chain seq x y z
N MET A 1 25.98 13.62 7.08
CA MET A 1 24.66 13.73 6.39
C MET A 1 23.55 13.56 7.44
N ASN A 2 22.71 14.57 7.62
CA ASN A 2 21.85 14.77 8.79
C ASN A 2 20.58 13.89 8.75
N ARG A 3 20.54 12.74 9.46
CA ARG A 3 19.40 11.79 9.49
C ARG A 3 18.18 12.27 10.30
N ASN A 4 18.25 13.42 10.98
CA ASN A 4 17.20 13.85 11.92
C ASN A 4 15.99 14.57 11.29
N ASN A 5 16.11 15.18 10.10
CA ASN A 5 15.03 16.02 9.56
C ASN A 5 13.86 15.22 8.96
N ASN A 6 14.14 14.03 8.40
CA ASN A 6 13.11 13.20 7.76
C ASN A 6 12.07 12.72 8.78
N ASN A 7 12.51 12.38 9.99
CA ASN A 7 11.63 11.91 11.05
C ASN A 7 10.71 13.01 11.61
N PHE A 8 11.16 14.28 11.61
CA PHE A 8 10.33 15.37 12.12
C PHE A 8 9.19 15.70 11.15
N PHE A 9 9.52 15.92 9.87
CA PHE A 9 8.50 16.19 8.85
C PHE A 9 7.52 15.03 8.73
N GLU A 10 8.01 13.79 8.77
CA GLU A 10 7.14 12.61 8.72
C GLU A 10 6.22 12.48 9.94
N LYS A 11 6.73 12.72 11.16
CA LYS A 11 5.90 12.73 12.37
C LYS A 11 4.87 13.86 12.34
N PHE A 12 5.26 15.05 11.90
CA PHE A 12 4.38 16.19 11.77
C PHE A 12 3.27 15.94 10.74
N SER A 13 3.61 15.48 9.53
CA SER A 13 2.63 15.18 8.49
C SER A 13 1.64 14.11 8.92
N ASN A 14 2.13 13.02 9.54
CA ASN A 14 1.25 11.96 10.04
C ASN A 14 0.35 12.44 11.19
N TRP A 15 0.87 13.27 12.09
CA TRP A 15 0.07 13.86 13.15
C TRP A 15 -0.99 14.84 12.60
N ALA A 16 -0.60 15.71 11.67
CA ALA A 16 -1.48 16.69 11.05
C ALA A 16 -2.62 16.01 10.26
N VAL A 17 -2.31 14.99 9.45
CA VAL A 17 -3.31 14.21 8.70
C VAL A 17 -4.26 13.47 9.65
N LYS A 18 -3.74 12.85 10.72
CA LYS A 18 -4.59 12.17 11.71
C LYS A 18 -5.48 13.14 12.48
N PHE A 19 -4.94 14.29 12.86
CA PHE A 19 -5.69 15.31 13.60
C PHE A 19 -6.81 15.88 12.73
N THR A 20 -6.48 16.35 11.52
CA THR A 20 -7.45 16.91 10.57
C THR A 20 -8.51 15.91 10.09
N GLY A 21 -8.18 14.61 10.04
CA GLY A 21 -9.14 13.55 9.74
C GLY A 21 -10.06 13.14 10.90
N SER A 22 -9.88 13.70 12.11
CA SER A 22 -10.68 13.35 13.28
C SER A 22 -11.99 14.14 13.36
N ALA A 23 -13.03 13.54 13.96
CA ALA A 23 -14.34 14.18 14.13
C ALA A 23 -14.26 15.46 14.99
N SER A 24 -13.38 15.50 15.99
CA SER A 24 -13.18 16.68 16.84
C SER A 24 -12.57 17.86 16.07
N ALA A 25 -11.60 17.60 15.18
CA ALA A 25 -11.04 18.64 14.32
C ALA A 25 -12.07 19.19 13.33
N PHE A 26 -12.93 18.33 12.78
CA PHE A 26 -14.03 18.77 11.91
C PHE A 26 -15.00 19.69 12.64
N ILE A 27 -15.43 19.32 13.85
CA ILE A 27 -16.33 20.15 14.67
C ILE A 27 -15.65 21.49 15.01
N GLY A 28 -14.38 21.46 15.39
CA GLY A 28 -13.60 22.69 15.66
C GLY A 28 -13.49 23.61 14.44
N ALA A 29 -13.18 23.05 13.26
CA ALA A 29 -13.12 23.79 12.01
C ALA A 29 -14.49 24.41 11.65
N MET A 30 -15.57 23.65 11.82
CA MET A 30 -16.93 24.14 11.56
C MET A 30 -17.30 25.29 12.51
N LEU A 31 -16.97 25.20 13.80
CA LEU A 31 -17.17 26.29 14.75
C LEU A 31 -16.39 27.55 14.37
N ILE A 32 -15.14 27.39 13.92
CA ILE A 32 -14.33 28.52 13.45
C ILE A 32 -15.00 29.20 12.25
N VAL A 33 -15.48 28.43 11.27
CA VAL A 33 -16.18 28.97 10.09
C VAL A 33 -17.47 29.69 10.49
N VAL A 34 -18.23 29.14 11.45
CA VAL A 34 -19.46 29.77 11.96
C VAL A 34 -19.15 31.08 12.68
N ILE A 35 -18.15 31.10 13.57
CA ILE A 35 -17.72 32.32 14.27
C ILE A 35 -17.24 33.37 13.27
N TRP A 36 -16.49 32.95 12.25
CA TRP A 36 -16.05 33.85 11.17
C TRP A 36 -17.25 34.41 10.38
N GLY A 37 -18.23 33.58 10.06
CA GLY A 37 -19.48 34.01 9.41
C GLY A 37 -20.24 35.05 10.23
N ILE A 38 -20.36 34.83 11.54
CA ILE A 38 -21.04 35.75 12.49
C ILE A 38 -20.28 37.07 12.66
N SER A 39 -18.95 37.09 12.44
CA SER A 39 -18.19 38.34 12.44
C SER A 39 -18.40 39.18 11.17
N GLY A 40 -18.89 38.58 10.08
CA GLY A 40 -19.13 39.24 8.79
C GLY A 40 -19.96 40.53 8.85
N PRO A 41 -21.11 40.58 9.55
CA PRO A 41 -21.90 41.80 9.73
C PRO A 41 -21.14 42.96 10.38
N LEU A 42 -20.19 42.69 11.30
CA LEU A 42 -19.37 43.74 11.93
C LEU A 42 -18.42 44.40 10.92
N PHE A 43 -18.02 43.66 9.88
CA PHE A 43 -17.13 44.12 8.81
C PHE A 43 -17.87 44.46 7.52
N ASN A 44 -19.22 44.54 7.55
CA ASN A 44 -20.07 44.75 6.37
C ASN A 44 -19.78 43.79 5.21
N TYR A 45 -19.35 42.55 5.50
CA TYR A 45 -18.94 41.57 4.49
C TYR A 45 -17.94 42.12 3.47
N SER A 46 -16.99 42.94 3.93
CA SER A 46 -15.99 43.61 3.08
C SER A 46 -15.18 42.64 2.22
N GLU A 47 -14.61 43.15 1.12
CA GLU A 47 -13.70 42.38 0.28
C GLU A 47 -12.50 41.82 1.08
N THR A 48 -11.98 42.58 2.05
CA THR A 48 -10.89 42.12 2.92
C THR A 48 -11.33 40.94 3.79
N TRP A 49 -12.55 40.96 4.32
CA TRP A 49 -13.10 39.86 5.13
C TRP A 49 -13.24 38.56 4.31
N GLN A 50 -13.69 38.66 3.06
CA GLN A 50 -13.77 37.52 2.14
C GLN A 50 -12.38 37.05 1.68
N LEU A 51 -11.48 37.99 1.39
CA LEU A 51 -10.12 37.71 0.95
C LEU A 51 -9.35 36.90 1.98
N VAL A 52 -9.49 37.22 3.27
CA VAL A 52 -8.77 36.51 4.35
C VAL A 52 -9.17 35.03 4.42
N ILE A 53 -10.46 34.71 4.37
CA ILE A 53 -10.90 33.31 4.44
C ILE A 53 -10.57 32.53 3.16
N ASN A 54 -10.75 33.14 1.99
CA ASN A 54 -10.44 32.51 0.71
C ASN A 54 -8.93 32.26 0.57
N THR A 55 -8.11 33.26 0.87
CA THR A 55 -6.65 33.15 0.78
C THR A 55 -6.11 32.18 1.83
N GLY A 56 -6.59 32.26 3.07
CA GLY A 56 -6.18 31.37 4.14
C GLY A 56 -6.51 29.91 3.85
N THR A 57 -7.75 29.64 3.41
CA THR A 57 -8.17 28.27 3.06
C THR A 57 -7.39 27.74 1.88
N THR A 58 -7.08 28.56 0.88
CA THR A 58 -6.27 28.14 -0.28
C THR A 58 -4.86 27.73 0.15
N ILE A 59 -4.19 28.54 0.98
CA ILE A 59 -2.84 28.21 1.50
C ILE A 59 -2.88 26.92 2.32
N ILE A 60 -3.85 26.80 3.24
CA ILE A 60 -4.01 25.60 4.07
C ILE A 60 -4.25 24.37 3.19
N THR A 61 -5.12 24.48 2.19
CA THR A 61 -5.43 23.37 1.28
C THR A 61 -4.21 22.98 0.45
N PHE A 62 -3.46 23.94 -0.08
CA PHE A 62 -2.23 23.70 -0.81
C PHE A 62 -1.20 22.95 0.04
N LEU A 63 -0.97 23.39 1.28
CA LEU A 63 -0.11 22.68 2.23
C LEU A 63 -0.64 21.29 2.55
N MET A 64 -1.95 21.15 2.74
CA MET A 64 -2.60 19.89 3.09
C MET A 64 -2.43 18.82 2.00
N VAL A 65 -2.45 19.21 0.72
CA VAL A 65 -2.18 18.28 -0.40
C VAL A 65 -0.81 17.61 -0.23
N PHE A 66 0.24 18.37 0.10
CA PHE A 66 1.58 17.78 0.33
C PHE A 66 1.62 16.88 1.58
N LEU A 67 0.93 17.28 2.66
CA LEU A 67 0.87 16.46 3.89
C LEU A 67 0.16 15.13 3.62
N ILE A 68 -0.97 15.17 2.90
CA ILE A 68 -1.72 13.99 2.49
C ILE A 68 -0.87 13.10 1.58
N GLN A 69 -0.22 13.65 0.55
CA GLN A 69 0.65 12.90 -0.35
C GLN A 69 1.80 12.22 0.42
N LYS A 70 2.40 12.90 1.41
CA LYS A 70 3.47 12.33 2.23
C LYS A 70 2.97 11.16 3.08
N ALA A 71 1.81 11.31 3.73
CA ALA A 71 1.22 10.25 4.54
C ALA A 71 0.80 9.05 3.66
N GLN A 72 0.11 9.31 2.55
CA GLN A 72 -0.32 8.29 1.60
C GLN A 72 0.85 7.53 0.98
N ASN A 73 1.92 8.21 0.56
CA ASN A 73 3.09 7.55 -0.04
C ASN A 73 3.73 6.53 0.93
N LYS A 74 3.74 6.83 2.24
CA LYS A 74 4.24 5.88 3.24
C LYS A 74 3.29 4.68 3.41
N ASP A 75 1.99 4.94 3.49
CA ASP A 75 1.00 3.88 3.68
C ASP A 75 0.92 2.96 2.47
N SER A 76 1.01 3.50 1.25
CA SER A 76 1.09 2.71 0.01
C SER A 76 2.28 1.75 0.02
N LYS A 77 3.49 2.23 0.39
CA LYS A 77 4.67 1.36 0.52
C LYS A 77 4.50 0.27 1.56
N ALA A 78 3.87 0.58 2.69
CA ALA A 78 3.60 -0.42 3.72
C ALA A 78 2.62 -1.49 3.24
N ILE A 79 1.62 -1.12 2.43
CA ILE A 79 0.69 -2.07 1.80
C ILE A 79 1.44 -2.96 0.80
N GLN A 80 2.27 -2.37 -0.05
CA GLN A 80 3.08 -3.09 -1.04
C GLN A 80 3.98 -4.14 -0.38
N ILE A 81 4.72 -3.76 0.66
CA ILE A 81 5.58 -4.69 1.41
C ILE A 81 4.78 -5.84 2.03
N LYS A 82 3.62 -5.56 2.63
CA LYS A 82 2.75 -6.60 3.20
C LYS A 82 2.21 -7.55 2.13
N LEU A 83 1.86 -7.03 0.95
CA LEU A 83 1.40 -7.85 -0.16
C LEU A 83 2.53 -8.70 -0.75
N ASN A 84 3.72 -8.12 -0.90
CA ASN A 84 4.92 -8.83 -1.34
C ASN A 84 5.27 -9.99 -0.40
N GLU A 85 5.17 -9.79 0.92
CA GLU A 85 5.36 -10.88 1.90
C GLU A 85 4.32 -12.00 1.74
N LEU A 86 3.03 -11.65 1.55
CA LEU A 86 1.97 -12.64 1.33
C LEU A 86 2.14 -13.40 0.00
N LEU A 87 2.57 -12.72 -1.06
CA LEU A 87 2.85 -13.33 -2.36
C LEU A 87 4.07 -14.25 -2.27
N ALA A 88 5.15 -13.81 -1.62
CA ALA A 88 6.35 -14.61 -1.42
C ALA A 88 6.08 -15.86 -0.55
N ALA A 89 5.16 -15.76 0.41
CA ALA A 89 4.73 -16.90 1.22
C ALA A 89 3.82 -17.90 0.45
N HIS A 90 3.28 -17.51 -0.70
CA HIS A 90 2.36 -18.34 -1.49
C HIS A 90 3.08 -19.07 -2.63
N GLU A 91 3.32 -20.37 -2.45
CA GLU A 91 4.13 -21.25 -3.32
C GLU A 91 3.71 -21.31 -4.81
N LYS A 92 2.44 -20.99 -5.13
CA LYS A 92 1.95 -20.93 -6.52
C LYS A 92 1.94 -19.52 -7.11
N ALA A 93 2.27 -18.50 -6.33
CA ALA A 93 2.38 -17.13 -6.83
C ALA A 93 3.72 -17.00 -7.57
N SER A 94 3.70 -16.33 -8.72
CA SER A 94 4.92 -16.07 -9.47
C SER A 94 5.74 -15.02 -8.73
N ASN A 95 6.99 -15.35 -8.36
CA ASN A 95 7.93 -14.37 -7.81
C ASN A 95 8.13 -13.15 -8.72
N ARG A 96 7.76 -13.24 -9.99
CA ARG A 96 7.81 -12.13 -10.96
C ARG A 96 6.78 -11.03 -10.69
N ILE A 97 5.80 -11.26 -9.80
CA ILE A 97 4.84 -10.25 -9.32
C ILE A 97 5.31 -9.60 -8.02
N VAL A 98 6.21 -10.25 -7.29
CA VAL A 98 6.83 -9.63 -6.12
C VAL A 98 7.59 -8.42 -6.63
N ASP A 99 7.27 -7.24 -6.08
CA ASP A 99 7.86 -5.97 -6.48
C ASP A 99 7.49 -5.46 -7.89
N ILE A 100 6.26 -5.74 -8.32
CA ILE A 100 5.74 -5.32 -9.64
C ILE A 100 5.78 -3.79 -9.87
N GLU A 101 5.84 -2.99 -8.80
CA GLU A 101 5.91 -1.52 -8.86
C GLU A 101 7.26 -0.95 -9.33
N GLU A 102 8.34 -1.75 -9.27
CA GLU A 102 9.66 -1.34 -9.74
C GLU A 102 9.92 -1.71 -11.22
N LEU A 103 9.01 -2.47 -11.83
CA LEU A 103 9.15 -2.89 -13.23
C LEU A 103 8.96 -1.72 -14.19
N THR A 104 9.64 -1.82 -15.34
CA THR A 104 9.43 -0.89 -16.46
C THR A 104 8.06 -1.11 -17.11
N GLU A 105 7.58 -0.10 -17.83
CA GLU A 105 6.28 -0.17 -18.52
C GLU A 105 6.23 -1.33 -19.53
N GLU A 106 7.33 -1.57 -20.26
CA GLU A 106 7.46 -2.71 -21.18
C GLU A 106 7.36 -4.08 -20.47
N GLU A 107 7.95 -4.21 -19.29
CA GLU A 107 7.87 -5.44 -18.48
C GLU A 107 6.47 -5.65 -17.90
N LEU A 108 5.80 -4.56 -17.51
CA LEU A 108 4.42 -4.59 -17.02
C LEU A 108 3.44 -5.05 -18.11
N ASP A 109 3.61 -4.57 -19.34
CA ASP A 109 2.81 -4.98 -20.50
C ASP A 109 3.02 -6.46 -20.84
N GLN A 110 4.26 -6.98 -20.73
CA GLN A 110 4.52 -8.40 -20.92
C GLN A 110 3.82 -9.27 -19.87
N ILE A 111 3.80 -8.84 -18.61
CA ILE A 111 3.06 -9.53 -17.55
C ILE A 111 1.55 -9.45 -17.80
N HIS A 112 1.05 -8.29 -18.22
CA HIS A 112 -0.36 -8.09 -18.55
C HIS A 112 -0.82 -9.08 -19.64
N HIS A 113 -0.09 -9.15 -20.76
CA HIS A 113 -0.38 -10.09 -21.84
C HIS A 113 -0.28 -11.56 -21.42
N TYR A 114 0.67 -11.92 -20.54
CA TYR A 114 0.75 -13.27 -19.99
C TYR A 114 -0.52 -13.65 -19.22
N TYR A 115 -1.03 -12.76 -18.37
CA TYR A 115 -2.27 -13.00 -17.60
C TYR A 115 -3.52 -12.96 -18.46
N GLU A 116 -3.56 -12.10 -19.49
CA GLU A 116 -4.64 -12.06 -20.47
C GLU A 116 -4.75 -13.40 -21.20
N ASN A 117 -3.63 -13.95 -21.67
CA ASN A 117 -3.57 -15.26 -22.31
C ASN A 117 -3.99 -16.38 -21.34
N LEU A 118 -3.50 -16.35 -20.09
CA LEU A 118 -3.90 -17.32 -19.07
C LEU A 118 -5.41 -17.30 -18.81
N ALA A 119 -6.02 -16.11 -18.73
CA ALA A 119 -7.47 -15.96 -18.57
C ALA A 119 -8.24 -16.48 -19.79
N GLN A 120 -7.71 -16.29 -21.00
CA GLN A 120 -8.29 -16.87 -22.21
C GLN A 120 -8.21 -18.39 -22.22
N PHE A 121 -7.08 -18.98 -21.80
CA PHE A 121 -6.95 -20.44 -21.64
C PHE A 121 -7.94 -20.99 -20.60
N ALA A 122 -8.07 -20.35 -19.44
CA ALA A 122 -9.04 -20.74 -18.41
C ALA A 122 -10.50 -20.66 -18.88
N LYS A 123 -10.84 -19.67 -19.74
CA LYS A 123 -12.17 -19.61 -20.39
C LYS A 123 -12.39 -20.71 -21.42
N LYS A 124 -11.33 -21.18 -22.06
CA LYS A 124 -11.36 -22.24 -23.09
C LYS A 124 -11.39 -23.65 -22.48
N ASP A 125 -10.80 -23.80 -21.29
CA ASP A 125 -10.81 -25.02 -20.45
C ASP A 125 -12.13 -25.23 -19.67
N ALA A 126 -13.14 -24.39 -19.86
CA ALA A 126 -14.47 -24.56 -19.28
C ALA A 126 -15.29 -25.72 -19.91
N ASP A 127 -14.64 -26.84 -20.22
CA ASP A 127 -15.32 -28.13 -20.34
C ASP A 127 -15.61 -28.63 -18.91
N ILE A 128 -16.88 -28.57 -18.54
CA ILE A 128 -17.43 -28.99 -17.25
C ILE A 128 -17.28 -30.51 -16.96
N HIS A 129 -16.73 -31.30 -17.89
CA HIS A 129 -16.55 -32.76 -17.72
C HIS A 129 -15.15 -33.24 -17.30
N THR A 130 -14.11 -32.39 -17.29
CA THR A 130 -12.79 -32.76 -16.77
C THR A 130 -12.68 -32.44 -15.29
N SER A 131 -13.29 -33.31 -14.47
CA SER A 131 -13.11 -33.28 -13.03
C SER A 131 -11.65 -33.59 -12.67
N HIS A 132 -10.81 -32.58 -12.51
CA HIS A 132 -9.50 -32.71 -11.86
C HIS A 132 -9.64 -32.91 -10.33
N SER A 133 -10.65 -33.69 -9.92
CA SER A 133 -10.96 -33.93 -8.52
C SER A 133 -10.08 -35.06 -7.98
N ILE A 134 -9.46 -34.79 -6.83
CA ILE A 134 -8.74 -35.72 -5.97
C ILE A 134 -7.30 -36.08 -6.43
N ASP A 135 -7.07 -36.73 -7.57
CA ASP A 135 -5.71 -37.21 -7.92
C ASP A 135 -4.72 -36.06 -8.20
N ALA A 136 -5.19 -34.97 -8.80
CA ALA A 136 -4.36 -33.78 -9.02
C ALA A 136 -4.13 -32.98 -7.72
N ALA A 137 -5.07 -33.03 -6.78
CA ALA A 137 -4.91 -32.42 -5.46
C ALA A 137 -3.88 -33.20 -4.63
N GLN A 138 -3.94 -34.54 -4.66
CA GLN A 138 -3.02 -35.41 -3.95
C GLN A 138 -1.60 -35.31 -4.48
N ARG A 139 -1.39 -35.32 -5.81
CA ARG A 139 -0.05 -35.08 -6.39
C ARG A 139 0.55 -33.73 -6.00
N ASN A 140 -0.28 -32.68 -5.91
CA ASN A 140 0.16 -31.37 -5.43
C ASN A 140 0.51 -31.39 -3.94
N GLN A 141 -0.18 -32.18 -3.11
CA GLN A 141 0.14 -32.34 -1.70
C GLN A 141 1.42 -33.17 -1.47
N ASP A 142 1.61 -34.24 -2.23
CA ASP A 142 2.80 -35.09 -2.14
C ASP A 142 4.05 -34.34 -2.60
N TYR A 143 3.96 -33.57 -3.69
CA TYR A 143 5.04 -32.69 -4.12
C TYR A 143 5.43 -31.66 -3.06
N LYS A 144 4.43 -31.06 -2.39
CA LYS A 144 4.67 -30.10 -1.30
C LYS A 144 5.39 -30.74 -0.12
N TYR A 145 4.94 -31.92 0.31
CA TYR A 145 5.57 -32.64 1.42
C TYR A 145 7.05 -32.91 1.15
N GLU A 146 7.38 -33.41 -0.04
CA GLU A 146 8.77 -33.69 -0.44
C GLU A 146 9.61 -32.41 -0.58
N PHE A 147 9.04 -31.34 -1.14
CA PHE A 147 9.73 -30.06 -1.27
C PHE A 147 10.10 -29.43 0.09
N PHE A 148 9.13 -29.37 1.02
CA PHE A 148 9.37 -28.82 2.36
C PHE A 148 10.32 -29.68 3.18
N LYS A 149 10.24 -31.01 3.06
CA LYS A 149 11.17 -31.93 3.70
C LYS A 149 12.61 -31.67 3.23
N LYS A 150 12.83 -31.58 1.92
CA LYS A 150 14.16 -31.31 1.35
C LYS A 150 14.70 -29.94 1.79
N LYS A 151 13.86 -28.90 1.81
CA LYS A 151 14.26 -27.57 2.29
C LYS A 151 14.63 -27.54 3.76
N HIS A 152 13.90 -28.28 4.59
CA HIS A 152 14.20 -28.41 6.01
C HIS A 152 15.52 -29.15 6.24
N GLU A 153 15.78 -30.21 5.49
CA GLU A 153 17.06 -30.94 5.50
C GLU A 153 18.24 -30.03 5.07
N GLU A 154 18.08 -29.26 4.00
CA GLU A 154 19.07 -28.25 3.55
C GLU A 154 19.35 -27.21 4.65
N TRP A 155 18.32 -26.76 5.36
CA TRP A 155 18.45 -25.79 6.45
C TRP A 155 19.19 -26.37 7.66
N LEU A 156 18.88 -27.61 8.05
CA LEU A 156 19.57 -28.31 9.14
C LEU A 156 21.06 -28.51 8.83
N GLN A 157 21.38 -28.91 7.59
CA GLN A 157 22.77 -29.06 7.15
C GLN A 157 23.55 -27.75 7.20
N LYS A 158 22.94 -26.64 6.82
CA LYS A 158 23.55 -25.30 6.93
C LYS A 158 23.80 -24.89 8.38
N GLN A 159 22.89 -25.21 9.29
CA GLN A 159 23.06 -24.94 10.72
C GLN A 159 24.16 -25.80 11.34
N GLU A 160 24.27 -27.07 10.95
CA GLU A 160 25.36 -27.94 11.39
C GLU A 160 26.72 -27.51 10.83
N GLN A 161 26.78 -27.04 9.59
CA GLN A 161 28.00 -26.47 9.02
C GLN A 161 28.43 -25.19 9.75
N GLN A 162 27.50 -24.26 10.00
CA GLN A 162 27.78 -23.03 10.76
C GLN A 162 28.26 -23.32 12.19
N LYS A 163 27.73 -24.36 12.83
CA LYS A 163 28.16 -24.79 14.18
C LYS A 163 29.51 -25.53 14.20
N LYS A 164 29.94 -26.10 13.07
CA LYS A 164 31.27 -26.72 12.93
C LYS A 164 32.35 -25.70 12.56
N GLU A 165 31.96 -24.57 11.97
CA GLU A 165 32.84 -23.46 11.60
C GLU A 165 33.00 -22.40 12.71
N SER A 166 32.23 -22.50 13.79
CA SER A 166 32.31 -21.68 15.02
C SER A 166 33.06 -22.40 16.15
#